data_AF-A0A3B3ZN35-F1
#
_entry.id   AF-A0A3B3ZN35-F1
#
_cell.length_a   1.000
_cell.length_b   1.000
_cell.length_c   1.000
_cell.angle_alpha   90.00
_cell.angle_beta   90.00
_cell.angle_gamma   90.00
#
_symmetry.space_group_name_H-M   'P 1'
#
loop_
_entity.id
_entity.type
_entity.pdbx_description
1 polymer ?
#
loop_
_entity_poly.entity_id
_entity_poly.type
_entity_poly.pdbx_seq_one_letter_code
_entity_poly.pdbx_strand_id
1 'polypeptide(L)'
;HPPFRLYGSCTRFLLCNKVKCVFLLSDYKEACREVVVGARERPLKASVYLGLLGGAYACFSTRPDQSSFQAALLDRSNQLALLSPWIRNAASDLHVQNLVKLRNQGCLHHLSLGFVSLVYSSDFDPQSALYEAACPNLSVPWRELPERVLDVGFAGRWWVLDRKMEDFDVNEAEYKHLPAYMQTTAPPGVQEVERNEKLHKDSWLWVVQQKNTTISS
;
A
#
# COMPACT_ATOMS: atom_id res chain seq x y z
N HIS A 1 65.60 1.45 48.92
CA HIS A 1 64.21 1.57 48.47
C HIS A 1 64.14 2.40 47.18
N PRO A 2 63.88 1.81 46.00
CA PRO A 2 63.45 2.57 44.83
C PRO A 2 61.93 2.45 44.61
N PRO A 3 61.24 3.53 44.18
CA PRO A 3 59.82 3.48 43.81
C PRO A 3 59.65 3.73 42.31
N PHE A 4 59.30 2.72 41.49
CA PHE A 4 58.79 2.95 40.13
C PHE A 4 57.97 1.76 39.64
N ARG A 5 56.64 1.82 39.80
CA ARG A 5 55.73 0.83 39.18
C ARG A 5 54.27 1.31 39.06
N LEU A 6 54.00 2.47 38.44
CA LEU A 6 52.62 2.91 38.18
C LEU A 6 52.33 3.44 36.75
N TYR A 7 53.31 3.51 35.84
CA TYR A 7 53.07 4.00 34.45
C TYR A 7 52.72 2.92 33.41
N GLY A 8 52.74 1.63 33.76
CA GLY A 8 52.60 0.53 32.79
C GLY A 8 51.16 0.10 32.47
N SER A 9 50.17 0.47 33.30
CA SER A 9 48.80 -0.05 33.17
C SER A 9 47.95 0.74 32.16
N CYS A 10 48.17 2.06 32.03
CA CYS A 10 47.39 2.91 31.13
C CYS A 10 47.79 2.70 29.64
N THR A 11 49.08 2.52 29.37
CA THR A 11 49.62 2.24 28.03
C THR A 11 49.22 0.87 27.48
N ARG A 12 49.13 -0.17 28.33
CA ARG A 12 48.63 -1.49 27.92
C ARG A 12 47.14 -1.46 27.54
N PHE A 13 46.33 -0.65 28.21
CA PHE A 13 44.89 -0.52 27.91
C PHE A 13 44.64 0.16 26.56
N LEU A 14 45.38 1.24 26.27
CA LEU A 14 45.31 1.96 24.99
C LEU A 14 45.84 1.13 23.80
N LEU A 15 46.92 0.36 23.99
CA LEU A 15 47.39 -0.58 22.96
C LEU A 15 46.37 -1.70 22.71
N CYS A 16 45.76 -2.26 23.76
CA CYS A 16 44.77 -3.33 23.64
C CYS A 16 43.52 -2.86 22.86
N ASN A 17 43.05 -1.63 23.10
CA ASN A 17 41.93 -1.06 22.34
C ASN A 17 42.28 -0.79 20.88
N LYS A 18 43.48 -0.28 20.57
CA LYS A 18 43.91 -0.09 19.17
C LYS A 18 44.05 -1.42 18.42
N VAL A 19 44.62 -2.45 19.05
CA VAL A 19 44.78 -3.78 18.44
C VAL A 19 43.41 -4.43 18.18
N LYS A 20 42.45 -4.29 19.10
CA LYS A 20 41.07 -4.77 18.91
C LYS A 20 40.38 -4.06 17.74
N CYS A 21 40.52 -2.74 17.60
CA CYS A 21 39.94 -2.01 16.47
C CYS A 21 40.55 -2.42 15.13
N VAL A 22 41.87 -2.62 15.07
CA VAL A 22 42.55 -3.07 13.83
C VAL A 22 42.13 -4.50 13.46
N PHE A 23 42.00 -5.38 14.46
CA PHE A 23 41.50 -6.73 14.26
C PHE A 23 40.06 -6.73 13.74
N LEU A 24 39.16 -5.96 14.36
CA LEU A 24 37.79 -5.80 13.89
C LEU A 24 37.71 -5.28 12.44
N LEU A 25 38.51 -4.27 12.08
CA LEU A 25 38.55 -3.75 10.72
C LEU A 25 39.04 -4.79 9.71
N SER A 26 40.01 -5.63 10.11
CA SER A 26 40.49 -6.75 9.29
C SER A 26 39.39 -7.79 9.08
N ASP A 27 38.63 -8.13 10.12
CA ASP A 27 37.53 -9.10 10.04
C ASP A 27 36.41 -8.61 9.11
N TYR A 28 36.01 -7.33 9.21
CA TYR A 28 35.03 -6.74 8.28
C TYR A 28 35.54 -6.70 6.84
N LYS A 29 36.82 -6.42 6.63
CA LYS A 29 37.44 -6.42 5.29
C LYS A 29 37.39 -7.83 4.68
N GLU A 30 37.74 -8.86 5.45
CA GLU A 30 37.72 -10.24 4.96
C GLU A 30 36.28 -10.70 4.70
N ALA A 31 35.32 -10.36 5.57
CA ALA A 31 33.91 -10.64 5.35
C ALA A 31 33.39 -9.99 4.06
N CYS A 32 33.75 -8.73 3.78
CA CYS A 32 33.40 -8.07 2.52
C CYS A 32 34.02 -8.77 1.31
N ARG A 33 35.27 -9.25 1.42
CA ARG A 33 35.94 -10.01 0.36
C ARG A 33 35.23 -11.32 0.09
N GLU A 34 34.84 -12.05 1.13
CA GLU A 34 34.07 -13.30 1.02
C GLU A 34 32.71 -13.07 0.38
N VAL A 35 32.01 -11.98 0.69
CA VAL A 35 30.74 -11.61 0.03
C VAL A 35 30.94 -11.42 -1.48
N VAL A 36 32.00 -10.73 -1.90
CA VAL A 36 32.29 -10.50 -3.33
C VAL A 36 32.64 -11.80 -4.04
N VAL A 37 33.47 -12.65 -3.42
CA VAL A 37 33.83 -13.97 -3.97
C VAL A 37 32.58 -14.85 -4.07
N GLY A 38 31.79 -14.96 -3.00
CA GLY A 38 30.55 -15.72 -2.98
C GLY A 38 29.51 -15.22 -3.99
N ALA A 39 29.46 -13.91 -4.25
CA ALA A 39 28.58 -13.34 -5.28
C ALA A 39 29.00 -13.76 -6.70
N ARG A 40 30.31 -13.85 -6.98
CA ARG A 40 30.83 -14.33 -8.26
C ARG A 40 30.63 -15.83 -8.46
N GLU A 41 30.79 -16.62 -7.40
CA GLU A 41 30.61 -18.07 -7.46
C GLU A 41 29.15 -18.47 -7.69
N ARG A 42 28.19 -17.68 -7.16
CA ARG A 42 26.76 -18.01 -7.20
C ARG A 42 25.91 -16.78 -7.55
N PRO A 43 25.95 -16.31 -8.81
CA PRO A 43 25.31 -15.06 -9.22
C PRO A 43 23.80 -15.07 -8.99
N LEU A 44 23.12 -16.21 -9.24
CA LEU A 44 21.68 -16.33 -9.00
C LEU A 44 21.31 -16.13 -7.53
N LYS A 45 22.04 -16.74 -6.59
CA LYS A 45 21.77 -16.58 -5.16
C LYS A 45 22.06 -15.15 -4.72
N ALA A 46 23.15 -14.56 -5.21
CA ALA A 46 23.51 -13.18 -4.92
C ALA A 46 22.45 -12.19 -5.41
N SER A 47 21.93 -12.37 -6.63
CA SER A 47 20.84 -11.57 -7.17
C SER A 47 19.57 -11.68 -6.33
N VAL A 48 19.22 -12.88 -5.84
CA VAL A 48 18.06 -13.07 -4.93
C VAL A 48 18.26 -12.31 -3.62
N TYR A 49 19.42 -12.43 -2.97
CA TYR A 49 19.69 -11.71 -1.72
C TYR A 49 19.74 -10.19 -1.91
N LEU A 50 20.35 -9.71 -2.98
CA LEU A 50 20.35 -8.28 -3.32
C LEU A 50 18.95 -7.77 -3.63
N GLY A 51 18.14 -8.56 -4.34
CA GLY A 51 16.74 -8.25 -4.61
C GLY A 51 15.91 -8.18 -3.33
N LEU A 52 16.09 -9.12 -2.40
CA LEU A 52 15.42 -9.11 -1.10
C LEU A 52 15.83 -7.89 -0.26
N LEU A 53 17.13 -7.60 -0.17
CA LEU A 53 17.64 -6.47 0.61
C LEU A 53 17.21 -5.13 0.00
N GLY A 54 17.31 -4.99 -1.32
CA GLY A 54 16.84 -3.82 -2.05
C GLY A 54 15.33 -3.63 -1.95
N GLY A 55 14.56 -4.71 -2.08
CA GLY A 55 13.11 -4.70 -1.91
C GLY A 55 12.68 -4.33 -0.49
N ALA A 56 13.33 -4.91 0.52
CA ALA A 56 13.09 -4.55 1.92
C ALA A 56 13.43 -3.07 2.18
N TYR A 57 14.57 -2.59 1.70
CA TYR A 57 14.96 -1.18 1.83
C TYR A 57 13.98 -0.23 1.13
N ALA A 58 13.52 -0.60 -0.08
CA ALA A 58 12.49 0.15 -0.78
C ALA A 58 11.18 0.21 0.02
N CYS A 59 10.70 -0.93 0.54
CA CYS A 59 9.49 -1.00 1.36
C CYS A 59 9.63 -0.21 2.68
N PHE A 60 10.81 -0.22 3.28
CA PHE A 60 11.10 0.56 4.48
C PHE A 60 11.06 2.07 4.19
N SER A 61 11.58 2.47 3.04
CA SER A 61 11.64 3.87 2.61
C SER A 61 10.27 4.38 2.16
N THR A 62 9.42 3.52 1.62
CA THR A 62 8.03 3.82 1.23
C THR A 62 7.02 3.41 2.30
N ARG A 63 7.44 3.25 3.56
CA ARG A 63 6.51 2.89 4.63
C ARG A 63 5.41 3.96 4.76
N PRO A 64 4.13 3.60 4.64
CA PRO A 64 3.05 4.54 4.85
C PRO A 64 2.92 4.87 6.34
N ASP A 65 2.73 6.13 6.67
CA ASP A 65 2.59 6.64 8.03
C ASP A 65 1.16 7.12 8.33
N GLN A 66 0.91 7.56 9.55
CA GLN A 66 -0.41 8.08 9.94
C GLN A 66 -0.81 9.28 9.08
N SER A 67 0.12 10.18 8.73
CA SER A 67 -0.20 11.35 7.91
C SER A 67 -0.55 10.96 6.48
N SER A 68 0.15 9.97 5.89
CA SER A 68 -0.19 9.37 4.61
C SER A 68 -1.60 8.78 4.61
N PHE A 69 -2.01 8.07 5.66
CA PHE A 69 -3.39 7.56 5.74
C PHE A 69 -4.42 8.69 5.77
N GLN A 70 -4.18 9.72 6.58
CA GLN A 70 -5.11 10.85 6.69
C GLN A 70 -5.23 11.62 5.36
N ALA A 71 -4.11 11.81 4.66
CA ALA A 71 -4.09 12.42 3.34
C ALA A 71 -4.85 11.57 2.32
N ALA A 72 -4.62 10.25 2.29
CA ALA A 72 -5.32 9.33 1.40
C ALA A 72 -6.83 9.31 1.69
N LEU A 73 -7.24 9.22 2.95
CA LEU A 73 -8.64 9.25 3.35
C LEU A 73 -9.34 10.55 2.94
N LEU A 74 -8.67 11.69 3.11
CA LEU A 74 -9.19 12.99 2.70
C LEU A 74 -9.32 13.10 1.17
N ASP A 75 -8.31 12.63 0.43
CA ASP A 75 -8.34 12.60 -1.04
C ASP A 75 -9.50 11.74 -1.56
N ARG A 76 -9.67 10.51 -1.05
CA ARG A 76 -10.79 9.63 -1.43
C ARG A 76 -12.15 10.20 -1.05
N SER A 77 -12.25 10.85 0.11
CA SER A 77 -13.47 11.58 0.51
C SER A 77 -13.79 12.72 -0.44
N ASN A 78 -12.79 13.45 -0.93
CA ASN A 78 -12.98 14.53 -1.90
C ASN A 78 -13.42 13.97 -3.26
N GLN A 79 -12.82 12.87 -3.72
CA GLN A 79 -13.23 12.20 -4.97
C GLN A 79 -14.70 11.77 -4.92
N LEU A 80 -15.16 11.18 -3.81
CA LEU A 80 -16.56 10.83 -3.62
C LEU A 80 -17.49 12.05 -3.52
N ALA A 81 -17.00 13.17 -2.98
CA ALA A 81 -17.77 14.41 -2.88
C ALA A 81 -18.01 15.08 -4.25
N LEU A 82 -17.18 14.80 -5.24
CA LEU A 82 -17.38 15.27 -6.62
C LEU A 82 -18.51 14.51 -7.34
N LEU A 83 -18.85 13.30 -6.88
CA LEU A 83 -19.88 12.46 -7.47
C LEU A 83 -21.24 12.72 -6.85
N SER A 84 -22.29 12.66 -7.68
CA SER A 84 -23.66 12.68 -7.16
C SER A 84 -23.97 11.37 -6.41
N PRO A 85 -24.87 11.39 -5.42
CA PRO A 85 -25.28 10.18 -4.70
C PRO A 85 -25.86 9.06 -5.59
N TRP A 86 -26.33 9.41 -6.80
CA TRP A 86 -26.98 8.47 -7.73
C TRP A 86 -26.00 7.62 -8.53
N ILE A 87 -24.80 8.13 -8.79
CA ILE A 87 -23.79 7.47 -9.64
C ILE A 87 -22.67 6.80 -8.83
N ARG A 88 -22.49 7.19 -7.57
CA ARG A 88 -21.40 6.66 -6.74
C ARG A 88 -21.70 5.26 -6.19
N ASN A 89 -20.65 4.48 -6.00
CA ASN A 89 -20.74 3.17 -5.37
C ASN A 89 -21.07 3.29 -3.87
N ALA A 90 -22.21 2.71 -3.46
CA ALA A 90 -22.67 2.77 -2.08
C ALA A 90 -21.72 2.07 -1.09
N ALA A 91 -21.03 1.01 -1.51
CA ALA A 91 -20.11 0.28 -0.63
C ALA A 91 -18.82 1.09 -0.37
N SER A 92 -18.31 1.76 -1.40
CA SER A 92 -17.15 2.67 -1.31
C SER A 92 -17.48 3.88 -0.45
N ASP A 93 -18.62 4.52 -0.70
CA ASP A 93 -19.09 5.67 0.09
C ASP A 93 -19.28 5.29 1.56
N LEU A 94 -20.00 4.21 1.86
CA LEU A 94 -20.20 3.75 3.24
C LEU A 94 -18.86 3.49 3.95
N HIS A 95 -17.91 2.84 3.28
CA HIS A 95 -16.59 2.57 3.85
C HIS A 95 -15.84 3.86 4.21
N VAL A 96 -15.74 4.80 3.27
CA VAL A 96 -15.03 6.07 3.50
C VAL A 96 -15.74 6.93 4.56
N GLN A 97 -17.08 7.01 4.54
CA GLN A 97 -17.84 7.73 5.56
C GLN A 97 -17.64 7.13 6.95
N ASN A 98 -17.58 5.79 7.07
CA ASN A 98 -17.29 5.12 8.34
C ASN A 98 -15.87 5.44 8.84
N LEU A 99 -14.86 5.45 7.96
CA LEU A 99 -13.49 5.84 8.32
C LEU A 99 -13.41 7.30 8.76
N VAL A 100 -14.09 8.21 8.06
CA VAL A 100 -14.20 9.63 8.41
C VAL A 100 -14.88 9.81 9.76
N LYS A 101 -15.95 9.04 10.04
CA LYS A 101 -16.64 9.04 11.33
C LYS A 101 -15.69 8.61 12.46
N LEU A 102 -14.98 7.49 12.30
CA LEU A 102 -14.02 6.98 13.29
C LEU A 102 -12.88 7.97 13.55
N ARG A 103 -12.38 8.62 12.49
CA ARG A 103 -11.40 9.70 12.61
C ARG A 103 -11.95 10.86 13.44
N ASN A 104 -13.15 11.32 13.14
CA ASN A 104 -13.78 12.44 13.86
C ASN A 104 -14.05 12.09 15.33
N GLN A 105 -14.24 10.80 15.65
CA GLN A 105 -14.41 10.29 17.02
C GLN A 105 -13.08 10.07 17.76
N GLY A 106 -11.91 10.27 17.13
CA GLY A 106 -10.61 9.98 17.74
C GLY A 106 -10.32 8.47 17.92
N CYS A 107 -11.17 7.60 17.37
CA CYS A 107 -11.14 6.15 17.55
C CYS A 107 -10.32 5.43 16.46
N LEU A 108 -9.60 6.18 15.62
CA LEU A 108 -8.82 5.66 14.50
C LEU A 108 -7.33 5.70 14.84
N HIS A 109 -6.70 4.52 14.91
CA HIS A 109 -5.31 4.38 15.32
C HIS A 109 -4.44 3.75 14.26
N HIS A 110 -3.15 4.10 14.32
CA HIS A 110 -2.12 3.65 13.39
C HIS A 110 -1.03 2.89 14.15
N LEU A 111 -0.63 1.73 13.64
CA LEU A 111 0.46 0.92 14.17
C LEU A 111 1.49 0.65 13.06
N SER A 112 2.74 1.01 13.31
CA SER A 112 3.86 0.73 12.40
C SER A 112 4.57 -0.56 12.81
N LEU A 113 4.61 -1.55 11.92
CA LEU A 113 5.27 -2.86 12.11
C LEU A 113 6.53 -2.99 11.22
N GLY A 114 7.22 -1.88 10.96
CA GLY A 114 8.49 -1.87 10.22
C GLY A 114 8.32 -1.78 8.70
N PHE A 115 7.85 -2.82 8.01
CA PHE A 115 7.58 -2.75 6.55
C PHE A 115 6.09 -2.60 6.23
N VAL A 116 5.24 -2.94 7.20
CA VAL A 116 3.79 -2.90 7.11
C VAL A 116 3.29 -1.89 8.13
N SER A 117 2.25 -1.17 7.77
CA SER A 117 1.49 -0.31 8.67
C SER A 117 0.06 -0.82 8.77
N LEU A 118 -0.54 -0.73 9.93
CA LEU A 118 -1.91 -1.16 10.18
C LEU A 118 -2.73 0.02 10.69
N VAL A 119 -3.96 0.12 10.20
CA VAL A 119 -4.96 1.04 10.72
C VAL A 119 -6.05 0.21 11.36
N TYR A 120 -6.40 0.53 12.61
CA TYR A 120 -7.40 -0.19 13.38
C TYR A 120 -8.31 0.78 14.15
N SER A 121 -9.48 0.28 14.54
CA SER A 121 -10.44 1.02 15.37
C SER A 121 -10.35 0.65 16.84
N SER A 122 -10.50 1.64 17.70
CA SER A 122 -10.82 1.48 19.13
C SER A 122 -12.30 1.80 19.39
N ASP A 123 -12.82 1.37 20.54
CA ASP A 123 -14.20 1.67 20.94
C ASP A 123 -14.36 3.09 21.50
N PHE A 124 -13.28 3.66 22.03
CA PHE A 124 -13.29 4.95 22.72
C PHE A 124 -12.07 5.79 22.34
N ASP A 125 -12.26 7.12 22.37
CA ASP A 125 -11.16 8.08 22.26
C ASP A 125 -10.20 7.90 23.45
N PRO A 126 -8.87 7.82 23.23
CA PRO A 126 -7.86 7.85 24.29
C PRO A 126 -7.99 9.01 25.29
N GLN A 127 -8.60 10.12 24.89
CA GLN A 127 -8.85 11.27 25.78
C GLN A 127 -10.15 11.16 26.58
N SER A 128 -10.95 10.11 26.37
CA SER A 128 -12.19 9.93 27.12
C SER A 128 -11.91 9.46 28.55
N ALA A 129 -12.53 10.15 29.52
CA ALA A 129 -12.45 9.79 30.95
C ALA A 129 -13.62 8.88 31.38
N LEU A 130 -14.19 8.12 30.45
CA LEU A 130 -15.27 7.18 30.72
C LEU A 130 -14.73 5.98 31.50
N TYR A 131 -15.54 5.46 32.43
CA TYR A 131 -15.16 4.31 33.23
C TYR A 131 -14.89 3.09 32.35
N GLU A 132 -15.71 2.89 31.32
CA GLU A 132 -15.60 1.80 30.35
C GLU A 132 -14.27 1.83 29.59
N ALA A 133 -13.77 3.04 29.28
CA ALA A 133 -12.50 3.22 28.57
C ALA A 133 -11.28 2.99 29.49
N ALA A 134 -11.39 3.34 30.77
CA ALA A 134 -10.30 3.19 31.74
C ALA A 134 -10.18 1.77 32.33
N CYS A 135 -11.23 0.95 32.24
CA CYS A 135 -11.27 -0.37 32.88
C CYS A 135 -10.46 -1.44 32.12
N PRO A 136 -9.41 -2.04 32.69
CA PRO A 136 -8.60 -3.07 32.01
C PRO A 136 -9.39 -4.34 31.67
N ASN A 137 -10.41 -4.67 32.46
CA ASN A 137 -11.25 -5.85 32.24
C ASN A 137 -12.20 -5.69 31.05
N LEU A 138 -12.49 -4.45 30.64
CA LEU A 138 -13.24 -4.14 29.41
C LEU A 138 -12.31 -3.89 28.22
N SER A 139 -10.98 -3.91 28.41
CA SER A 139 -10.03 -3.72 27.32
C SER A 139 -10.11 -4.86 26.32
N VAL A 140 -9.98 -4.52 25.04
CA VAL A 140 -10.16 -5.46 23.96
C VAL A 140 -9.00 -6.46 23.94
N PRO A 141 -9.26 -7.78 23.92
CA PRO A 141 -8.21 -8.78 23.78
C PRO A 141 -7.46 -8.65 22.45
N TRP A 142 -6.14 -8.91 22.46
CA TRP A 142 -5.33 -8.96 21.24
C TRP A 142 -5.85 -9.96 20.19
N ARG A 143 -6.67 -10.93 20.59
CA ARG A 143 -7.30 -11.92 19.70
C ARG A 143 -8.37 -11.32 18.78
N GLU A 144 -9.04 -10.25 19.21
CA GLU A 144 -10.11 -9.58 18.46
C GLU A 144 -9.58 -8.45 17.56
N LEU A 145 -8.29 -8.15 17.64
CA LEU A 145 -7.67 -7.12 16.79
C LEU A 145 -7.83 -7.37 15.28
N PRO A 146 -7.73 -8.60 14.75
CA PRO A 146 -7.90 -8.84 13.31
C PRO A 146 -9.27 -8.37 12.78
N GLU A 147 -10.32 -8.44 13.59
CA GLU A 147 -11.67 -7.99 13.22
C GLU A 147 -11.80 -6.46 13.21
N ARG A 148 -10.91 -5.76 13.92
CA ARG A 148 -10.86 -4.30 14.06
C ARG A 148 -9.88 -3.63 13.11
N VAL A 149 -9.08 -4.41 12.38
CA VAL A 149 -8.20 -3.90 11.32
C VAL A 149 -9.06 -3.38 10.18
N LEU A 150 -8.87 -2.10 9.86
CA LEU A 150 -9.61 -1.40 8.82
C LEU A 150 -8.82 -1.38 7.52
N ASP A 151 -7.49 -1.20 7.62
CA ASP A 151 -6.61 -1.13 6.45
C ASP A 151 -5.19 -1.60 6.75
N VAL A 152 -4.51 -2.04 5.70
CA VAL A 152 -3.12 -2.49 5.68
C VAL A 152 -2.34 -1.63 4.70
N GLY A 153 -1.37 -0.92 5.23
CA GLY A 153 -0.39 -0.12 4.49
C GLY A 153 0.84 -0.95 4.17
N PHE A 154 1.19 -1.06 2.88
CA PHE A 154 2.40 -1.73 2.44
C PHE A 154 2.90 -1.13 1.12
N ALA A 155 4.23 -0.94 1.02
CA ALA A 155 4.91 -0.38 -0.16
C ALA A 155 4.32 0.97 -0.65
N GLY A 156 4.03 1.89 0.29
CA GLY A 156 3.55 3.23 0.00
C GLY A 156 2.07 3.34 -0.35
N ARG A 157 1.31 2.26 -0.22
CA ARG A 157 -0.13 2.21 -0.56
C ARG A 157 -0.97 1.66 0.58
N TRP A 158 -2.24 2.05 0.59
CA TRP A 158 -3.28 1.59 1.51
C TRP A 158 -4.20 0.64 0.76
N TRP A 159 -4.03 -0.66 1.00
CA TRP A 159 -4.54 -1.70 0.10
C TRP A 159 -6.05 -1.88 0.17
N VAL A 160 -6.64 -1.78 1.37
CA VAL A 160 -8.09 -1.92 1.54
C VAL A 160 -8.78 -0.68 1.01
N LEU A 161 -8.30 0.52 1.37
CA LEU A 161 -8.85 1.78 0.88
C LEU A 161 -8.77 1.88 -0.65
N ASP A 162 -7.62 1.57 -1.25
CA ASP A 162 -7.47 1.60 -2.71
C ASP A 162 -8.40 0.60 -3.40
N ARG A 163 -8.51 -0.63 -2.88
CA ARG A 163 -9.39 -1.65 -3.45
C ARG A 163 -10.87 -1.28 -3.32
N LYS A 164 -11.27 -0.65 -2.22
CA LYS A 164 -12.65 -0.16 -2.04
C LYS A 164 -12.95 1.05 -2.91
N MET A 165 -11.93 1.73 -3.43
CA MET A 165 -12.04 2.92 -4.26
C MET A 165 -11.74 2.65 -5.75
N GLU A 166 -11.65 1.40 -6.18
CA GLU A 166 -11.37 1.05 -7.59
C GLU A 166 -12.52 1.47 -8.53
N ASP A 167 -13.75 1.01 -8.25
CA ASP A 167 -14.96 1.34 -9.03
C ASP A 167 -15.92 2.21 -8.22
N PHE A 168 -15.41 3.33 -7.69
CA PHE A 168 -16.18 4.22 -6.80
C PHE A 168 -17.25 5.06 -7.54
N ASP A 169 -17.14 5.16 -8.86
CA ASP A 169 -18.03 5.87 -9.78
C ASP A 169 -19.04 4.96 -10.50
N VAL A 170 -19.06 3.67 -10.16
CA VAL A 170 -20.01 2.70 -10.70
C VAL A 170 -21.04 2.32 -9.64
N ASN A 171 -22.31 2.62 -9.91
CA ASN A 171 -23.42 2.20 -9.04
C ASN A 171 -24.11 0.96 -9.60
N GLU A 172 -23.71 -0.22 -9.12
CA GLU A 172 -24.32 -1.51 -9.51
C GLU A 172 -25.84 -1.56 -9.27
N ALA A 173 -26.39 -0.77 -8.33
CA ALA A 173 -27.82 -0.74 -8.08
C ALA A 173 -28.62 -0.21 -9.28
N GLU A 174 -28.03 0.65 -10.10
CA GLU A 174 -28.66 1.17 -11.31
C GLU A 174 -28.92 0.03 -12.30
N TYR A 175 -28.00 -0.92 -12.46
CA TYR A 175 -28.05 -1.93 -13.51
C TYR A 175 -28.83 -3.19 -13.16
N LYS A 176 -29.33 -3.34 -11.92
CA LYS A 176 -30.03 -4.55 -11.45
C LYS A 176 -31.26 -4.94 -12.28
N HIS A 177 -31.90 -3.96 -12.92
CA HIS A 177 -33.09 -4.18 -13.74
C HIS A 177 -32.77 -4.67 -15.16
N LEU A 178 -31.49 -4.63 -15.58
CA LEU A 178 -31.06 -5.11 -16.88
C LEU A 178 -30.95 -6.64 -16.90
N PRO A 179 -31.04 -7.29 -18.07
CA PRO A 179 -30.73 -8.71 -18.23
C PRO A 179 -29.28 -9.02 -17.81
N ALA A 180 -29.03 -10.25 -17.32
CA ALA A 180 -27.72 -10.65 -16.77
C ALA A 180 -26.52 -10.37 -17.70
N TYR A 181 -26.71 -10.52 -19.02
CA TYR A 181 -25.65 -10.28 -20.01
C TYR A 181 -25.31 -8.80 -20.22
N MET A 182 -26.12 -7.86 -19.71
CA MET A 182 -25.90 -6.42 -19.74
C MET A 182 -25.47 -5.84 -18.38
N GLN A 183 -25.46 -6.66 -17.32
CA GLN A 183 -25.08 -6.20 -15.98
C GLN A 183 -23.56 -6.15 -15.79
N THR A 184 -22.80 -6.90 -16.59
CA THR A 184 -21.34 -6.91 -16.50
C THR A 184 -20.77 -5.70 -17.23
N THR A 185 -20.19 -4.77 -16.48
CA THR A 185 -19.40 -3.66 -17.02
C THR A 185 -17.93 -4.00 -16.89
N ALA A 186 -17.25 -4.20 -18.02
CA ALA A 186 -15.79 -4.19 -18.09
C ALA A 186 -15.38 -3.00 -18.95
N PRO A 187 -14.31 -2.27 -18.59
CA PRO A 187 -13.79 -1.22 -19.45
C PRO A 187 -13.42 -1.83 -20.82
N PRO A 188 -13.87 -1.23 -21.94
CA PRO A 188 -13.63 -1.78 -23.25
C PRO A 188 -12.13 -1.77 -23.56
N GLY A 189 -11.66 -2.82 -24.24
CA GLY A 189 -10.27 -2.87 -24.71
C GLY A 189 -10.01 -1.85 -25.82
N VAL A 190 -8.74 -1.46 -26.01
CA VAL A 190 -8.34 -0.48 -27.04
C VAL A 190 -8.85 -0.87 -28.43
N GLN A 191 -8.71 -2.15 -28.80
CA GLN A 191 -9.18 -2.67 -30.10
C GLN A 191 -10.71 -2.58 -30.25
N GLU A 192 -11.45 -2.77 -29.17
CA GLU A 192 -12.90 -2.66 -29.18
C GLU A 192 -13.35 -1.21 -29.35
N VAL A 193 -12.68 -0.28 -28.68
CA VAL A 193 -12.88 1.17 -28.86
C VAL A 193 -12.62 1.57 -30.32
N GLU A 194 -11.48 1.17 -30.89
CA GLU A 194 -11.14 1.44 -32.30
C GLU A 194 -12.18 0.88 -33.28
N ARG A 195 -12.65 -0.35 -33.02
CA ARG A 195 -13.72 -0.96 -33.82
C ARG A 195 -15.01 -0.17 -33.74
N ASN A 196 -15.41 0.25 -32.54
CA ASN A 196 -16.65 1.02 -32.32
C ASN A 196 -16.57 2.40 -33.00
N GLU A 197 -15.41 3.07 -32.94
CA GLU A 197 -15.17 4.32 -33.66
C GLU A 197 -15.26 4.14 -35.17
N LYS A 198 -14.70 3.05 -35.71
CA LYS A 198 -14.78 2.74 -37.14
C LYS A 198 -16.23 2.50 -37.56
N LEU A 199 -16.96 1.65 -36.83
CA LEU A 199 -18.38 1.39 -37.10
C LEU A 199 -19.22 2.67 -37.03
N HIS A 200 -18.92 3.56 -36.07
CA HIS A 200 -19.57 4.85 -35.98
C HIS A 200 -19.31 5.69 -37.23
N LYS A 201 -18.05 5.80 -37.69
CA LYS A 201 -17.69 6.53 -38.92
C LYS A 201 -18.38 5.93 -40.16
N ASP A 202 -18.40 4.61 -40.28
CA ASP A 202 -19.00 3.90 -41.39
C ASP A 202 -20.53 4.06 -41.44
N SER A 203 -21.19 4.26 -40.28
CA SER A 203 -22.64 4.47 -40.20
C SER A 203 -23.13 5.75 -40.91
N TRP A 204 -22.24 6.72 -41.11
CA TRP A 204 -22.53 7.98 -41.81
C TRP A 204 -22.32 7.90 -43.32
N LEU A 205 -21.86 6.76 -43.84
CA LEU A 205 -21.69 6.56 -45.28
C LEU A 205 -23.05 6.42 -45.95
N TRP A 206 -23.23 7.13 -47.06
CA TRP A 206 -24.46 7.09 -47.84
C TRP A 206 -24.63 5.74 -48.54
N VAL A 207 -25.88 5.27 -48.64
CA VAL A 207 -26.19 4.03 -49.35
C VAL A 207 -26.09 4.28 -50.86
N VAL A 208 -25.20 3.54 -51.52
CA VAL A 208 -25.10 3.56 -52.98
C VAL A 208 -26.28 2.79 -53.58
N GLN A 209 -27.22 3.50 -54.22
CA GLN A 209 -28.27 2.84 -55.02
C GLN A 209 -27.64 2.22 -56.27
N GLN A 210 -27.61 0.88 -56.35
CA GLN A 210 -27.29 0.21 -57.59
C GLN A 210 -28.48 0.34 -58.55
N LYS A 211 -28.31 1.13 -59.63
CA LYS A 211 -29.25 1.10 -60.76
C LYS A 211 -29.12 -0.28 -61.42
N ASN A 212 -30.13 -1.11 -61.28
CA ASN A 212 -30.29 -2.32 -62.09
C ASN A 212 -30.39 -1.90 -63.56
N THR A 213 -29.26 -1.92 -64.28
CA THR A 213 -29.22 -1.95 -65.74
C THR A 213 -29.66 -3.34 -66.20
N THR A 214 -30.95 -3.63 -66.01
CA THR A 214 -31.62 -4.67 -66.78
C THR A 214 -31.77 -4.14 -68.20
N ILE A 215 -30.78 -4.52 -69.01
CA ILE A 215 -30.84 -4.84 -70.43
C ILE A 215 -32.28 -4.73 -70.97
N SER A 216 -32.57 -3.66 -71.71
CA SER A 216 -33.59 -3.70 -72.76
C SER A 216 -32.85 -3.60 -74.09
N SER A 217 -32.91 -4.75 -74.77
CA SER A 217 -32.80 -5.00 -76.22
C SER A 217 -32.86 -3.79 -77.13
#